data_AF-A0A968KNJ6-F1
#
_entry.id   AF-A0A968KNJ6-F1
#
_cell.length_a   1.000
_cell.length_b   1.000
_cell.length_c   1.000
_cell.angle_alpha   90.00
_cell.angle_beta   90.00
_cell.angle_gamma   90.00
#
_symmetry.space_group_name_H-M   'P 1'
#
loop_
_entity.id
_entity.type
_entity.pdbx_description
1 polymer ?
#
loop_
_entity_poly.entity_id
_entity_poly.type
_entity_poly.pdbx_seq_one_letter_code
_entity_poly.pdbx_strand_id
1 'polypeptide(L)'
;MLSTPALHPFFAHFPPALFLAGLIMLGLARRRNDSRWVQAACLNFSFGLLMAVLAALTGMFAADLGLRPTVEVEGHQGYSFASVVIYSICTVYAYTWPFRPAALFFYASGVALIGATAWSGYRLVFDPAS
;
A
#
# COMPACT_ATOMS: atom_id res chain seq x y z
N MET A 1 -6.94 12.03 -22.58
CA MET A 1 -6.01 12.70 -21.63
C MET A 1 -6.36 12.17 -20.24
N LEU A 2 -5.48 11.37 -19.63
CA LEU A 2 -5.64 11.00 -18.23
C LEU A 2 -5.33 12.27 -17.42
N SER A 3 -6.34 12.90 -16.86
CA SER A 3 -6.13 13.96 -15.88
C SER A 3 -5.51 13.33 -14.63
N THR A 4 -4.54 14.00 -14.01
CA THR A 4 -3.94 13.62 -12.72
C THR A 4 -4.96 13.19 -11.66
N PRO A 5 -6.16 13.81 -11.53
CA PRO A 5 -7.21 13.30 -10.63
C PRO A 5 -7.79 11.93 -10.99
N ALA A 6 -7.71 11.46 -12.25
CA ALA A 6 -8.14 10.11 -12.64
C ALA A 6 -7.06 9.03 -12.41
N LEU A 7 -5.80 9.43 -12.27
CA LEU A 7 -4.68 8.51 -12.07
C LEU A 7 -4.55 8.03 -10.62
N HIS A 8 -4.83 8.90 -9.65
CA HIS A 8 -4.73 8.54 -8.23
C HIS A 8 -5.65 7.37 -7.84
N PRO A 9 -6.96 7.37 -8.21
CA PRO A 9 -7.81 6.21 -7.99
C PRO A 9 -7.24 4.96 -8.66
N PHE A 10 -6.75 5.04 -9.90
CA PHE A 10 -6.19 3.87 -10.59
C PHE A 10 -5.00 3.26 -9.82
N PHE A 11 -4.04 4.09 -9.41
CA PHE A 11 -2.86 3.62 -8.68
C PHE A 11 -3.18 3.14 -7.26
N ALA A 12 -4.16 3.73 -6.58
CA ALA A 12 -4.49 3.41 -5.19
C ALA A 12 -5.02 1.97 -4.97
N HIS A 13 -5.52 1.30 -6.01
CA HIS A 13 -6.01 -0.10 -5.90
C HIS A 13 -4.90 -1.15 -5.98
N PHE A 14 -3.77 -0.82 -6.58
CA PHE A 14 -2.68 -1.77 -6.77
C PHE A 14 -1.94 -2.14 -5.47
N PRO A 15 -1.57 -1.20 -4.58
CA PRO A 15 -0.86 -1.54 -3.35
C PRO A 15 -1.60 -2.55 -2.47
N PRO A 16 -2.91 -2.39 -2.17
CA PRO A 16 -3.65 -3.39 -1.40
C PRO A 16 -3.65 -4.78 -2.07
N ALA A 17 -3.91 -4.81 -3.38
CA ALA A 17 -4.01 -6.06 -4.14
C ALA A 17 -2.65 -6.80 -4.19
N LEU A 18 -1.58 -6.07 -4.50
CA LEU A 18 -0.21 -6.61 -4.58
C LEU A 18 0.32 -7.00 -3.21
N PHE A 19 -0.04 -6.28 -2.14
CA PHE A 19 0.35 -6.65 -0.78
C PHE A 19 -0.30 -7.97 -0.38
N LEU A 20 -1.62 -8.11 -0.61
CA LEU A 20 -2.35 -9.34 -0.33
C LEU A 20 -1.81 -10.52 -1.16
N ALA A 21 -1.56 -10.31 -2.46
CA ALA A 21 -0.94 -11.30 -3.32
C ALA A 21 0.44 -11.73 -2.77
N GLY A 22 1.28 -10.77 -2.38
CA GLY A 22 2.58 -11.03 -1.75
C GLY A 22 2.48 -11.90 -0.50
N LEU A 23 1.52 -11.62 0.39
CA LEU A 23 1.26 -12.43 1.59
C LEU A 23 0.79 -13.85 1.26
N ILE A 24 -0.11 -13.99 0.27
CA ILE A 24 -0.56 -15.31 -0.19
C ILE A 24 0.63 -16.12 -0.72
N MET A 25 1.50 -15.49 -1.52
CA MET A 25 2.70 -16.14 -2.04
C MET A 25 3.67 -16.55 -0.92
N LEU A 26 3.87 -15.73 0.12
CA LEU A 26 4.65 -16.13 1.30
C LEU A 26 4.00 -17.29 2.06
N GLY A 27 2.67 -17.31 2.18
CA GLY A 27 1.93 -18.42 2.78
C GLY A 27 2.11 -19.72 1.99
N LEU A 28 2.04 -19.64 0.66
CA LEU A 28 2.31 -20.77 -0.24
C LEU A 28 3.76 -21.23 -0.17
N ALA A 29 4.71 -20.31 -0.12
CA ALA A 29 6.14 -20.61 0.05
C ALA A 29 6.38 -21.45 1.31
N ARG A 30 5.76 -21.06 2.42
CA ARG A 30 5.87 -21.80 3.69
C ARG A 30 5.22 -23.18 3.65
N ARG A 31 4.08 -23.32 2.95
CA ARG A 31 3.37 -24.60 2.83
C ARG A 31 4.04 -25.57 1.86
N ARG A 32 4.58 -25.06 0.76
CA ARG A 32 5.16 -25.87 -0.34
C ARG A 32 6.68 -26.03 -0.25
N ASN A 33 7.32 -25.29 0.66
CA ASN A 33 8.77 -25.25 0.86
C ASN A 33 9.55 -24.97 -0.45
N ASP A 34 8.98 -24.12 -1.31
CA ASP A 34 9.54 -23.77 -2.62
C ASP A 34 9.87 -22.27 -2.67
N SER A 35 11.15 -21.99 -2.93
CA SER A 35 11.73 -20.64 -2.95
C SER A 35 11.19 -19.75 -4.07
N ARG A 36 10.61 -20.33 -5.14
CA ARG A 36 9.99 -19.57 -6.24
C ARG A 36 8.81 -18.73 -5.76
N TRP A 37 8.08 -19.21 -4.76
CA TRP A 37 6.98 -18.46 -4.16
C TRP A 37 7.47 -17.27 -3.32
N VAL A 38 8.65 -17.36 -2.71
CA VAL A 38 9.29 -16.22 -2.05
C VAL A 38 9.69 -15.17 -3.08
N GLN A 39 10.27 -15.58 -4.21
CA GLN A 39 10.61 -14.67 -5.30
C GLN A 39 9.37 -13.97 -5.88
N ALA A 40 8.28 -14.72 -6.08
CA ALA A 40 7.00 -14.15 -6.51
C ALA A 40 6.45 -13.14 -5.48
N ALA A 41 6.56 -13.44 -4.18
CA ALA A 41 6.19 -12.51 -3.13
C ALA A 41 7.04 -11.23 -3.17
N CYS A 42 8.36 -11.36 -3.31
CA CYS A 42 9.28 -10.23 -3.42
C CYS A 42 8.93 -9.31 -4.59
N LEU A 43 8.58 -9.89 -5.74
CA LEU A 43 8.16 -9.15 -6.92
C LEU A 43 6.85 -8.40 -6.67
N ASN A 44 5.85 -9.05 -6.07
CA ASN A 44 4.60 -8.40 -5.68
C ASN A 44 4.83 -7.27 -4.68
N PHE A 45 5.69 -7.47 -3.69
CA PHE A 45 6.02 -6.39 -2.76
C PHE A 45 6.75 -5.23 -3.46
N SER A 46 7.69 -5.52 -4.36
CA SER A 46 8.42 -4.47 -5.09
C SER A 46 7.50 -3.63 -5.98
N PHE A 47 6.60 -4.29 -6.73
CA PHE A 47 5.62 -3.56 -7.56
C PHE A 47 4.60 -2.81 -6.72
N GLY A 48 4.11 -3.40 -5.63
CA GLY A 48 3.15 -2.69 -4.78
C GLY A 48 3.77 -1.52 -4.04
N LEU A 49 5.05 -1.57 -3.69
CA LEU A 49 5.80 -0.43 -3.17
C LEU A 49 5.88 0.69 -4.21
N LEU A 50 6.24 0.37 -5.45
CA LEU A 50 6.27 1.34 -6.55
C LEU A 50 4.90 1.98 -6.74
N MET A 51 3.83 1.19 -6.75
CA MET A 51 2.46 1.70 -6.88
C MET A 51 2.04 2.53 -5.67
N ALA A 52 2.49 2.20 -4.46
CA ALA A 52 2.18 2.97 -3.26
C ALA A 52 2.84 4.35 -3.30
N VAL A 53 4.09 4.41 -3.76
CA VAL A 53 4.80 5.68 -3.99
C VAL A 53 4.06 6.51 -5.05
N LEU A 54 3.71 5.92 -6.19
CA LEU A 54 2.96 6.62 -7.24
C LEU A 54 1.59 7.11 -6.76
N ALA A 55 0.86 6.29 -6.01
CA ALA A 55 -0.42 6.67 -5.41
C ALA A 55 -0.25 7.85 -4.43
N ALA A 56 0.75 7.81 -3.54
CA ALA A 56 1.02 8.90 -2.61
C ALA A 56 1.39 10.21 -3.34
N LEU A 57 2.29 10.15 -4.33
CA LEU A 57 2.70 11.33 -5.11
C LEU A 57 1.53 11.93 -5.90
N THR A 58 0.74 11.09 -6.57
CA THR A 58 -0.43 11.56 -7.33
C THR A 58 -1.53 12.11 -6.41
N GLY A 59 -1.67 11.58 -5.19
CA GLY A 59 -2.59 12.08 -4.18
C GLY A 59 -2.17 13.45 -3.64
N MET A 60 -0.89 13.65 -3.35
CA MET A 60 -0.34 14.97 -2.96
C MET A 60 -0.59 16.01 -4.06
N PHE A 61 -0.27 15.66 -5.31
CA PHE A 61 -0.49 16.56 -6.43
C PHE A 61 -1.97 16.93 -6.62
N ALA A 62 -2.90 15.98 -6.41
CA ALA A 62 -4.32 16.26 -6.46
C ALA A 62 -4.79 17.19 -5.33
N ALA A 63 -4.20 17.08 -4.14
CA ALA A 63 -4.46 17.97 -3.01
C ALA A 63 -3.97 19.40 -3.28
N ASP A 64 -2.76 19.54 -3.83
CA ASP A 64 -2.14 20.84 -4.16
C ASP A 64 -2.91 21.61 -5.24
N LEU A 65 -3.63 20.91 -6.12
CA LEU A 65 -4.53 21.52 -7.10
C LEU A 65 -5.83 22.08 -6.47
N GLY A 66 -5.99 21.99 -5.15
CA GLY A 66 -7.14 22.55 -4.44
C GLY A 66 -8.44 21.79 -4.70
N LEU A 67 -8.35 20.51 -5.09
CA LEU A 67 -9.54 19.71 -5.40
C LEU A 67 -10.37 19.38 -4.15
N ARG A 68 -9.80 19.52 -2.93
CA ARG A 68 -10.44 19.27 -1.63
C ARG A 68 -9.81 20.10 -0.49
N PRO A 69 -10.55 20.35 0.62
CA PRO A 69 -10.02 21.06 1.79
C PRO A 69 -8.83 20.33 2.44
N THR A 70 -7.79 21.08 2.80
CA THR A 70 -6.47 20.58 3.20
C THR A 70 -6.48 19.74 4.48
N VAL A 71 -7.30 20.11 5.47
CA VAL A 71 -7.32 19.49 6.80
C VAL A 71 -7.74 18.01 6.75
N GLU A 72 -8.65 17.66 5.86
CA GLU A 72 -9.17 16.29 5.76
C GLU A 72 -8.29 15.39 4.90
N VAL A 73 -7.66 15.99 3.90
CA VAL A 73 -6.71 15.29 3.04
C VAL A 73 -5.43 14.96 3.81
N GLU A 74 -5.01 15.81 4.75
CA GLU A 74 -3.77 15.63 5.53
C GLU A 74 -3.76 14.32 6.35
N GLY A 75 -4.89 13.94 6.96
CA GLY A 75 -5.00 12.67 7.68
C GLY A 75 -4.83 11.45 6.76
N HIS A 76 -5.46 11.46 5.59
CA HIS A 76 -5.33 10.40 4.59
C HIS A 76 -3.93 10.34 3.96
N GLN A 77 -3.30 11.50 3.76
CA GLN A 77 -1.92 11.63 3.31
C GLN A 77 -0.96 10.98 4.31
N GLY A 78 -1.16 11.21 5.61
CA GLY A 78 -0.39 10.58 6.68
C GLY A 78 -0.44 9.05 6.62
N TYR A 79 -1.64 8.47 6.46
CA TYR A 79 -1.80 7.02 6.30
C TYR A 79 -1.17 6.48 5.01
N SER A 80 -1.29 7.23 3.92
CA SER A 80 -0.69 6.87 2.62
C SER A 80 0.84 6.84 2.70
N PHE A 81 1.46 7.85 3.33
CA PHE A 81 2.90 7.88 3.54
C PHE A 81 3.37 6.77 4.49
N ALA A 82 2.68 6.59 5.61
CA ALA A 82 3.00 5.50 6.54
C ALA A 82 2.90 4.13 5.85
N SER A 83 1.93 3.95 4.95
CA SER A 83 1.80 2.74 4.13
C SER A 83 3.04 2.50 3.30
N VAL A 84 3.58 3.52 2.62
CA VAL A 84 4.84 3.41 1.85
C VAL A 84 6.01 2.97 2.73
N VAL A 85 6.13 3.53 3.93
CA VAL A 85 7.21 3.16 4.88
C VAL A 85 7.09 1.69 5.29
N ILE A 86 5.90 1.25 5.73
CA ILE A 86 5.70 -0.16 6.07
C ILE A 86 5.92 -1.06 4.86
N TYR A 87 5.43 -0.66 3.69
CA TYR A 87 5.61 -1.42 2.45
C TYR A 87 7.10 -1.62 2.14
N SER A 88 7.91 -0.58 2.33
CA SER A 88 9.37 -0.65 2.16
C SER A 88 10.01 -1.65 3.12
N ILE A 89 9.63 -1.61 4.41
CA ILE A 89 10.11 -2.55 5.42
C ILE A 89 9.73 -4.00 5.06
N CYS A 90 8.46 -4.23 4.69
CA CYS A 90 7.95 -5.54 4.26
C CYS A 90 8.71 -6.07 3.04
N THR A 91 9.01 -5.19 2.07
CA THR A 91 9.78 -5.56 0.88
C THR A 91 11.19 -6.02 1.26
N VAL A 92 11.89 -5.26 2.11
CA VAL A 92 13.23 -5.64 2.59
C VAL A 92 13.20 -6.98 3.33
N TYR A 93 12.22 -7.19 4.22
CA TYR A 93 12.07 -8.47 4.92
C TYR A 93 11.76 -9.63 3.97
N ALA A 94 10.96 -9.42 2.93
CA ALA A 94 10.66 -10.46 1.95
C ALA A 94 11.94 -10.98 1.26
N TYR A 95 12.88 -10.08 0.94
CA TYR A 95 14.17 -10.43 0.31
C TYR A 95 15.18 -11.06 1.28
N THR A 96 15.16 -10.69 2.55
CA THR A 96 16.23 -11.05 3.51
C THR A 96 15.81 -12.17 4.44
N TRP A 97 14.71 -11.99 5.17
CA TRP A 97 14.24 -12.90 6.21
C TRP A 97 12.71 -12.97 6.26
N PRO A 98 12.07 -13.60 5.26
CA PRO A 98 10.62 -13.48 5.02
C PRO A 98 9.75 -14.02 6.15
N PHE A 99 10.27 -14.87 7.04
CA PHE A 99 9.50 -15.55 8.08
C PHE A 99 9.96 -15.23 9.51
N ARG A 100 10.82 -14.22 9.71
CA ARG A 100 11.19 -13.80 11.07
C ARG A 100 9.96 -13.22 11.81
N PRO A 101 9.86 -13.37 13.14
CA PRO A 101 8.75 -12.79 13.91
C PRO A 101 8.56 -11.29 13.66
N ALA A 102 9.66 -10.54 13.53
CA ALA A 102 9.63 -9.12 13.15
C ALA A 102 8.99 -8.89 11.77
N ALA A 103 9.31 -9.73 10.77
CA ALA A 103 8.69 -9.63 9.44
C ALA A 103 7.17 -9.86 9.51
N LEU A 104 6.73 -10.88 10.27
CA LEU A 104 5.32 -11.17 10.48
C LEU A 104 4.58 -10.02 11.15
N PHE A 105 5.21 -9.37 12.13
CA PHE A 105 4.67 -8.16 12.76
C PHE A 105 4.46 -7.05 11.71
N PHE A 106 5.48 -6.73 10.90
CA PHE A 106 5.34 -5.70 9.87
C PHE A 106 4.34 -6.04 8.77
N TYR A 107 4.22 -7.31 8.38
CA TYR A 107 3.17 -7.75 7.46
C TYR A 107 1.78 -7.51 8.02
N ALA A 108 1.55 -7.87 9.29
CA ALA A 108 0.28 -7.64 9.97
C ALA A 108 -0.02 -6.14 10.12
N SER A 109 0.97 -5.35 10.54
CA SER A 109 0.86 -3.88 10.59
C SER A 109 0.56 -3.28 9.22
N GLY A 110 1.14 -3.83 8.15
CA GLY A 110 0.88 -3.41 6.77
C GLY A 110 -0.56 -3.68 6.34
N VAL A 111 -1.12 -4.84 6.68
CA VAL A 111 -2.55 -5.12 6.43
C VAL A 111 -3.44 -4.10 7.15
N ALA A 112 -3.17 -3.84 8.44
CA ALA A 112 -3.94 -2.90 9.23
C ALA A 112 -3.86 -1.47 8.65
N LEU A 113 -2.66 -1.04 8.26
CA LEU A 113 -2.42 0.30 7.75
C LEU A 113 -2.99 0.52 6.35
N ILE A 114 -2.91 -0.48 5.47
CA ILE A 114 -3.60 -0.46 4.17
C ILE A 114 -5.12 -0.38 4.38
N GLY A 115 -5.66 -1.13 5.35
CA GLY A 115 -7.07 -1.04 5.73
C GLY A 115 -7.48 0.36 6.22
N ALA A 116 -6.68 0.96 7.09
CA ALA A 116 -6.91 2.33 7.57
C ALA A 116 -6.83 3.37 6.44
N THR A 117 -5.88 3.20 5.51
CA THR A 117 -5.74 4.07 4.34
C THR A 117 -6.94 3.95 3.41
N ALA A 118 -7.41 2.72 3.14
CA ALA A 118 -8.60 2.49 2.33
C ALA A 118 -9.87 3.07 2.99
N TRP A 119 -10.02 2.89 4.31
CA TRP A 119 -11.15 3.44 5.07
C TRP A 119 -11.17 4.97 5.06
N SER A 120 -10.03 5.60 5.34
CA SER A 120 -9.93 7.07 5.29
C SER A 120 -10.20 7.61 3.88
N GLY A 121 -9.69 6.94 2.83
CA GLY A 121 -9.98 7.29 1.45
C GLY A 121 -11.47 7.17 1.09
N TYR A 122 -12.14 6.13 1.57
CA TYR A 122 -13.59 5.97 1.41
C TYR A 122 -14.36 7.14 2.05
N ARG A 123 -14.03 7.51 3.29
CA ARG A 123 -14.70 8.61 3.98
C ARG A 123 -14.55 9.93 3.24
N LEU A 124 -13.36 10.23 2.74
CA LEU A 124 -13.13 11.41 1.92
C LEU A 124 -14.08 11.46 0.70
N VAL A 125 -14.44 10.32 0.11
CA VAL A 125 -15.26 10.29 -1.12
C VAL A 125 -16.75 10.29 -0.83
N PHE A 126 -17.20 9.63 0.24
CA PHE A 126 -18.60 9.27 0.43
C PHE A 126 -19.24 9.80 1.72
N ASP A 127 -18.48 10.46 2.61
CA ASP A 127 -19.01 10.98 3.87
C ASP A 127 -19.39 12.47 3.68
N PRO A 128 -20.69 12.85 3.71
CA PRO A 128 -21.13 14.22 3.41
C PRO A 128 -20.80 15.25 4.52
N ALA A 129 -20.13 14.83 5.59
CA ALA A 129 -19.72 15.66 6.71
C ALA A 129 -18.19 15.89 6.77
N SER A 130 -17.46 15.48 5.72
CA SER A 130 -16.08 15.89 5.46
C SER A 130 -16.04 16.93 4.33
#